data_AF-A0A150QVC9-F1
#
_entry.id   AF-A0A150QVC9-F1
#
_cell.length_a   1.000
_cell.length_b   1.000
_cell.length_c   1.000
_cell.angle_alpha   90.00
_cell.angle_beta   90.00
_cell.angle_gamma   90.00
#
_symmetry.space_group_name_H-M   'P 1'
#
loop_
_entity.id
_entity.type
_entity.pdbx_description
1 polymer ?
#
loop_
_entity_poly.entity_id
_entity_poly.type
_entity_poly.pdbx_seq_one_letter_code
_entity_poly.pdbx_strand_id
1 'polypeptide(L)'
;MSEPESRAIPKTIPVREEVVRLVREKRYEEALAVLYRARSESPNDRELQTSIERIKEFLAGAYAKRLGGLDQVAGPIPVAAGRSPDALMVARYIDGSSTFDDIVQMCPLGRLRTLQVLVGLYTGREVASPYSERTPVSFRNAPETTASEAPMDAGPPTMPARGLERRSQEPAPVSARFTLPVVETEEDRRYREAFSRGTAAFVQRRFAEAVEAFEACAQMRPGDNAAAVMLRRAQRDRDLGG
;
A
#
# COMPACT_ATOMS: atom_id res chain seq x y z
N MET A 1 -30.09 12.57 47.72
CA MET A 1 -30.72 12.36 46.40
C MET A 1 -30.54 13.63 45.58
N SER A 2 -29.58 13.64 44.65
CA SER A 2 -29.52 14.59 43.53
C SER A 2 -28.61 13.98 42.47
N GLU A 3 -29.20 13.30 41.48
CA GLU A 3 -28.51 12.92 40.25
C GLU A 3 -28.36 14.17 39.37
N PRO A 4 -27.19 14.44 38.76
CA PRO A 4 -27.12 15.37 37.65
C PRO A 4 -27.57 14.67 36.37
N GLU A 5 -28.73 15.10 35.89
CA GLU A 5 -29.32 14.83 34.59
C GLU A 5 -28.34 15.22 33.47
N SER A 6 -27.42 14.31 33.11
CA SER A 6 -26.56 14.45 31.94
C SER A 6 -27.39 14.22 30.68
N ARG A 7 -28.02 15.29 30.19
CA ARG A 7 -28.56 15.39 28.84
C ARG A 7 -27.43 15.16 27.82
N ALA A 8 -27.22 13.90 27.45
CA ALA A 8 -26.46 13.52 26.27
C ALA A 8 -27.28 13.90 25.03
N ILE A 9 -27.09 15.12 24.55
CA ILE A 9 -27.58 15.54 23.23
C ILE A 9 -26.95 14.60 22.19
N PRO A 10 -27.73 13.92 21.33
CA PRO A 10 -27.17 13.02 20.34
C PRO A 10 -26.43 13.82 19.27
N LYS A 11 -25.09 13.89 19.38
CA LYS A 11 -24.18 14.43 18.35
C LYS A 11 -24.27 13.69 17.00
N THR A 12 -25.02 12.60 16.91
CA THR A 12 -25.25 11.83 15.68
C THR A 12 -26.14 12.56 14.67
N ILE A 13 -27.08 13.40 15.14
CA ILE A 13 -27.99 14.18 14.27
C ILE A 13 -27.22 15.20 13.40
N PRO A 14 -26.32 16.06 13.95
CA PRO A 14 -25.61 17.04 13.12
C PRO A 14 -24.64 16.39 12.11
N VAL A 15 -23.99 15.28 12.47
CA VAL A 15 -23.12 14.53 11.55
C VAL A 15 -23.92 13.99 10.37
N ARG A 16 -25.12 13.44 10.62
CA ARG A 16 -25.97 12.88 9.57
C ARG A 16 -26.46 13.97 8.61
N GLU A 17 -26.86 15.13 9.10
CA GLU A 17 -27.28 16.26 8.27
C GLU A 17 -26.14 16.81 7.40
N GLU A 18 -24.94 16.93 7.98
CA GLU A 18 -23.75 17.38 7.24
C GLU A 18 -23.35 16.40 6.13
N VAL A 19 -23.38 15.09 6.41
CA VAL A 19 -23.13 14.05 5.40
C VAL A 19 -24.18 14.08 4.29
N VAL A 20 -25.47 14.24 4.62
CA VAL A 20 -26.54 14.35 3.61
C VAL A 20 -26.34 15.58 2.73
N ARG A 21 -25.94 16.73 3.31
CA ARG A 21 -25.62 17.95 2.55
C ARG A 21 -24.44 17.69 1.60
N LEU A 22 -23.34 17.14 2.10
CA LEU A 22 -22.15 16.85 1.30
C LEU A 22 -22.42 15.85 0.17
N VAL A 23 -23.26 14.84 0.43
CA VAL A 23 -23.72 13.86 -0.58
C VAL A 23 -24.55 14.55 -1.67
N ARG A 24 -25.44 15.49 -1.33
CA ARG A 24 -26.22 16.28 -2.30
C ARG A 24 -25.32 17.18 -3.15
N GLU A 25 -24.29 17.76 -2.54
CA GLU A 25 -23.28 18.57 -3.22
C GLU A 25 -22.26 17.73 -4.04
N LYS A 26 -22.41 16.40 -4.07
CA LYS A 26 -21.48 15.45 -4.73
C LYS A 26 -20.06 15.46 -4.16
N ARG A 27 -19.90 15.94 -2.92
CA ARG A 27 -18.62 16.02 -2.18
C ARG A 27 -18.42 14.79 -1.31
N TYR A 28 -18.35 13.64 -1.97
CA TYR A 28 -18.33 12.33 -1.30
C TYR A 28 -17.04 12.06 -0.49
N GLU A 29 -15.90 12.60 -0.91
CA GLU A 29 -14.63 12.47 -0.16
C GLU A 29 -14.69 13.19 1.18
N GLU A 30 -15.32 14.36 1.22
CA GLU A 30 -15.49 15.14 2.43
C GLU A 30 -16.55 14.54 3.35
N ALA A 31 -17.63 14.00 2.77
CA ALA A 31 -18.61 13.22 3.52
C ALA A 31 -17.95 12.01 4.22
N LEU A 32 -17.02 11.34 3.53
CA LEU A 32 -16.26 10.24 4.11
C LEU A 32 -15.37 10.72 5.27
N ALA A 33 -14.66 11.85 5.10
CA ALA A 33 -13.83 12.43 6.15
C ALA A 33 -14.63 12.78 7.42
N VAL A 34 -15.82 13.36 7.25
CA VAL A 34 -16.74 13.65 8.36
C VAL A 34 -17.18 12.38 9.08
N LEU A 35 -17.54 11.33 8.34
CA LEU A 35 -17.91 10.04 8.94
C LEU A 35 -16.76 9.37 9.70
N TYR A 36 -15.53 9.47 9.21
CA TYR A 36 -14.37 8.94 9.91
C TYR A 36 -14.04 9.70 11.18
N ARG A 37 -14.19 11.03 11.18
CA ARG A 37 -14.10 11.84 12.39
C ARG A 37 -15.15 11.39 13.40
N ALA A 38 -16.40 11.22 12.96
CA ALA A 38 -17.47 10.70 13.81
C ALA A 38 -17.18 9.29 14.34
N ARG A 39 -16.58 8.40 13.52
CA ARG A 39 -16.14 7.06 13.96
C ARG A 39 -15.04 7.13 15.02
N SER A 40 -14.13 8.09 14.94
CA SER A 40 -13.10 8.27 15.97
C SER A 40 -13.70 8.65 17.33
N GLU A 41 -14.83 9.37 17.31
CA GLU A 41 -15.59 9.74 18.50
C GLU A 41 -16.55 8.63 18.96
N SER A 42 -16.98 7.72 18.06
CA SER A 42 -17.92 6.63 18.34
C SER A 42 -17.57 5.36 17.53
N PRO A 43 -16.59 4.56 18.00
CA PRO A 43 -16.01 3.46 17.22
C PRO A 43 -16.95 2.25 17.00
N ASN A 44 -17.95 2.07 17.89
CA ASN A 44 -18.87 0.93 17.88
C ASN A 44 -20.23 1.22 17.22
N ASP A 45 -20.41 2.40 16.62
CA ASP A 45 -21.65 2.74 15.95
C ASP A 45 -21.76 2.01 14.59
N ARG A 46 -22.72 1.09 14.50
CA ARG A 46 -22.99 0.29 13.30
C ARG A 46 -23.59 1.12 12.16
N GLU A 47 -24.35 2.18 12.46
CA GLU A 47 -24.93 3.05 11.43
C GLU A 47 -23.85 3.88 10.75
N LEU A 48 -22.88 4.38 11.53
CA LEU A 48 -21.69 5.06 10.98
C LEU A 48 -20.86 4.11 10.12
N GLN A 49 -20.60 2.88 10.57
CA GLN A 49 -19.87 1.88 9.79
C GLN A 49 -20.56 1.59 8.46
N THR A 50 -21.88 1.35 8.49
CA THR A 50 -22.68 1.09 7.28
C THR A 50 -22.65 2.29 6.32
N SER A 51 -22.72 3.51 6.86
CA SER A 51 -22.68 4.73 6.06
C SER A 51 -21.32 4.94 5.41
N ILE A 52 -20.22 4.66 6.13
CA ILE A 52 -18.85 4.68 5.60
C ILE A 52 -18.72 3.69 4.45
N GLU A 53 -19.14 2.45 4.64
CA GLU A 53 -19.06 1.40 3.62
C GLU A 53 -19.83 1.76 2.35
N ARG A 54 -21.07 2.26 2.49
CA ARG A 54 -21.88 2.70 1.34
C ARG A 54 -21.24 3.85 0.56
N ILE A 55 -20.68 4.86 1.25
CA ILE A 55 -20.00 5.97 0.57
C ILE A 55 -18.73 5.48 -0.13
N LYS A 56 -17.96 4.57 0.49
CA LYS A 56 -16.78 3.96 -0.13
C LYS A 56 -17.14 3.16 -1.37
N GLU A 57 -18.18 2.37 -1.32
CA GLU A 57 -18.64 1.56 -2.46
C GLU A 57 -19.11 2.45 -3.61
N PHE A 58 -19.86 3.51 -3.30
CA PHE A 58 -20.26 4.51 -4.29
C PHE A 58 -19.06 5.19 -4.95
N LEU A 59 -18.08 5.64 -4.15
CA LEU A 59 -16.85 6.24 -4.67
C LEU A 59 -16.04 5.24 -5.53
N ALA A 60 -15.92 4.00 -5.08
CA ALA A 60 -15.24 2.95 -5.84
C ALA A 60 -15.90 2.74 -7.21
N GLY A 61 -17.23 2.66 -7.26
CA GLY A 61 -17.98 2.58 -8.52
C GLY A 61 -17.80 3.82 -9.41
N ALA A 62 -17.76 5.02 -8.83
CA ALA A 62 -17.53 6.26 -9.57
C ALA A 62 -16.12 6.32 -10.16
N TYR A 63 -15.09 5.91 -9.42
CA TYR A 63 -13.72 5.86 -9.92
C TYR A 63 -13.53 4.76 -10.97
N ALA A 64 -14.12 3.58 -10.77
CA ALA A 64 -14.12 2.51 -11.78
C ALA A 64 -14.70 2.99 -13.12
N LYS A 65 -15.83 3.71 -13.08
CA LYS A 65 -16.43 4.32 -14.28
C LYS A 65 -15.52 5.36 -14.93
N ARG A 66 -14.80 6.16 -14.14
CA ARG A 66 -13.84 7.16 -14.65
C ARG A 66 -12.61 6.52 -15.30
N LEU A 67 -12.22 5.33 -14.86
CA LEU A 67 -11.14 4.55 -15.46
C LEU A 67 -11.55 3.84 -16.75
N GLY A 68 -12.84 3.90 -17.15
CA GLY A 68 -13.35 3.21 -18.33
C GLY A 68 -13.90 1.80 -18.06
N GLY A 69 -13.93 1.37 -16.79
CA GLY A 69 -14.33 0.02 -16.37
C GLY A 69 -13.18 -0.73 -15.70
N LEU A 70 -13.49 -1.68 -14.81
CA LEU A 70 -12.48 -2.45 -14.09
C LEU A 70 -11.81 -3.53 -14.97
N ASP A 71 -12.50 -3.97 -16.02
CA ASP A 71 -12.00 -4.97 -16.97
C ASP A 71 -10.96 -4.41 -17.96
N GLN A 72 -10.69 -3.10 -17.91
CA GLN A 72 -9.71 -2.49 -18.79
C GLN A 72 -8.29 -2.76 -18.28
N VAL A 73 -7.40 -3.14 -19.21
CA VAL A 73 -5.98 -3.36 -18.92
C VAL A 73 -5.31 -2.03 -18.63
N ALA A 74 -4.58 -1.98 -17.51
CA ALA A 74 -3.83 -0.79 -17.12
C ALA A 74 -2.66 -0.60 -18.09
N GLY A 75 -2.69 0.51 -18.83
CA GLY A 75 -1.60 0.90 -19.72
C GLY A 75 -0.32 1.35 -18.98
N PRO A 76 0.75 1.70 -19.71
CA PRO A 76 1.94 2.25 -19.10
C PRO A 76 1.63 3.59 -18.41
N ILE A 77 2.11 3.73 -17.18
CA ILE A 77 1.87 4.92 -16.37
C ILE A 77 2.60 6.11 -17.00
N PRO A 78 1.94 7.27 -17.20
CA PRO A 78 2.62 8.46 -17.68
C PRO A 78 3.66 8.92 -16.66
N VAL A 79 4.89 9.15 -17.12
CA VAL A 79 6.09 9.49 -16.29
C VAL A 79 5.90 10.76 -15.45
N ALA A 80 4.92 11.60 -15.81
CA ALA A 80 4.55 12.82 -15.09
C ALA A 80 3.64 12.58 -13.88
N ALA A 81 3.12 11.36 -13.68
CA ALA A 81 2.20 11.07 -12.60
C ALA A 81 2.94 10.94 -11.26
N GLY A 82 2.43 11.67 -10.27
CA GLY A 82 3.03 11.92 -8.96
C GLY A 82 3.78 10.77 -8.27
N ARG A 83 4.94 11.09 -7.69
CA ARG A 83 5.79 10.16 -6.92
C ARG A 83 5.28 9.94 -5.49
N SER A 84 3.96 9.81 -5.30
CA SER A 84 3.44 9.44 -3.98
C SER A 84 3.85 7.99 -3.67
N PRO A 85 4.13 7.65 -2.41
CA PRO A 85 4.52 6.28 -2.03
C PRO A 85 3.44 5.25 -2.41
N ASP A 86 2.17 5.62 -2.31
CA ASP A 86 1.04 4.79 -2.75
C ASP A 86 1.02 4.58 -4.26
N ALA A 87 1.34 5.63 -5.04
CA ALA A 87 1.46 5.54 -6.50
C ALA A 87 2.60 4.61 -6.92
N LEU A 88 3.75 4.68 -6.25
CA LEU A 88 4.87 3.77 -6.49
C LEU A 88 4.51 2.32 -6.15
N MET A 89 3.70 2.09 -5.11
CA MET A 89 3.20 0.74 -4.80
C MET A 89 2.27 0.22 -5.89
N VAL A 90 1.26 0.98 -6.29
CA VAL A 90 0.32 0.57 -7.35
C VAL A 90 1.07 0.35 -8.68
N ALA A 91 2.07 1.19 -8.97
CA ALA A 91 2.87 1.08 -10.18
C ALA A 91 3.62 -0.26 -10.32
N ARG A 92 3.98 -0.91 -9.21
CA ARG A 92 4.64 -2.23 -9.23
C ARG A 92 3.75 -3.34 -9.78
N TYR A 93 2.43 -3.17 -9.71
CA TYR A 93 1.46 -4.16 -10.18
C TYR A 93 0.97 -3.86 -11.60
N ILE A 94 1.36 -2.73 -12.18
CA ILE A 94 1.01 -2.38 -13.56
C ILE A 94 2.06 -3.01 -14.49
N ASP A 95 1.78 -4.24 -14.92
CA ASP A 95 2.63 -5.01 -15.84
C ASP A 95 2.22 -4.90 -17.31
N GLY A 96 1.21 -4.07 -17.62
CA GLY A 96 0.66 -3.91 -18.96
C GLY A 96 -0.24 -5.06 -19.43
N SER A 97 -0.48 -6.05 -18.57
CA SER A 97 -1.38 -7.18 -18.84
C SER A 97 -2.49 -7.33 -17.79
N SER A 98 -2.29 -6.78 -16.60
CA SER A 98 -3.24 -6.80 -15.49
C SER A 98 -4.38 -5.78 -15.71
N THR A 99 -5.61 -6.21 -15.47
CA THR A 99 -6.77 -5.31 -15.48
C THR A 99 -6.78 -4.42 -14.23
N PHE A 100 -7.53 -3.32 -14.27
CA PHE A 100 -7.73 -2.50 -13.08
C PHE A 100 -8.35 -3.30 -11.93
N ASP A 101 -9.23 -4.28 -12.21
CA ASP A 101 -9.76 -5.17 -11.18
C ASP A 101 -8.65 -6.01 -10.54
N ASP A 102 -7.78 -6.63 -11.35
CA ASP A 102 -6.66 -7.44 -10.86
C ASP A 102 -5.73 -6.60 -9.97
N ILE A 103 -5.39 -5.38 -10.40
CA ILE A 103 -4.51 -4.47 -9.65
C ILE A 103 -5.15 -4.07 -8.32
N VAL A 104 -6.45 -3.79 -8.33
CA VAL A 104 -7.22 -3.41 -7.14
C VAL A 104 -7.32 -4.57 -6.14
N GLN A 105 -7.39 -5.81 -6.62
CA GLN A 105 -7.38 -7.01 -5.77
C GLN A 105 -5.99 -7.34 -5.21
N MET A 106 -4.92 -7.11 -5.98
CA MET A 106 -3.54 -7.42 -5.57
C MET A 106 -2.93 -6.37 -4.62
N CYS A 107 -3.39 -5.12 -4.67
CA CYS A 107 -2.80 -4.04 -3.88
C CYS A 107 -3.21 -4.07 -2.40
N PRO A 108 -2.25 -3.97 -1.45
CA PRO A 108 -2.53 -3.98 -0.01
C PRO A 108 -3.20 -2.70 0.52
N LEU A 109 -3.30 -1.65 -0.32
CA LEU A 109 -3.91 -0.36 0.04
C LEU A 109 -5.45 -0.43 0.20
N GLY A 110 -6.05 -1.52 -0.28
CA GLY A 110 -7.50 -1.70 -0.32
C GLY A 110 -8.16 -1.08 -1.56
N ARG A 111 -9.41 -1.50 -1.81
CA ARG A 111 -10.11 -1.27 -3.07
C ARG A 111 -10.22 0.21 -3.45
N LEU A 112 -10.78 1.01 -2.53
CA LEU A 112 -11.04 2.43 -2.78
C LEU A 112 -9.73 3.21 -2.98
N ARG A 113 -8.72 2.94 -2.15
CA ARG A 113 -7.45 3.67 -2.19
C ARG A 113 -6.69 3.38 -3.48
N THR A 114 -6.65 2.12 -3.90
CA THR A 114 -6.02 1.73 -5.17
C THR A 114 -6.71 2.42 -6.35
N LEU A 115 -8.05 2.47 -6.38
CA LEU A 115 -8.80 3.17 -7.42
C LEU A 115 -8.55 4.69 -7.43
N GLN A 116 -8.46 5.33 -6.26
CA GLN A 116 -8.11 6.76 -6.17
C GLN A 116 -6.73 7.04 -6.75
N VAL A 117 -5.75 6.21 -6.42
CA VAL A 117 -4.37 6.33 -6.91
C VAL A 117 -4.33 6.10 -8.41
N LEU A 118 -5.00 5.06 -8.93
CA LEU A 118 -5.12 4.81 -10.36
C LEU A 118 -5.76 6.00 -11.09
N VAL A 119 -6.89 6.50 -10.61
CA VAL A 119 -7.52 7.69 -11.22
C VAL A 119 -6.54 8.87 -11.21
N GLY A 120 -5.84 9.11 -10.11
CA GLY A 120 -4.87 10.21 -10.04
C GLY A 120 -3.69 10.04 -11.02
N LEU A 121 -3.21 8.81 -11.20
CA LEU A 121 -2.15 8.48 -12.15
C LEU A 121 -2.56 8.72 -13.61
N TYR A 122 -3.77 8.30 -13.99
CA TYR A 122 -4.24 8.38 -15.37
C TYR A 122 -4.90 9.72 -15.74
N THR A 123 -5.42 10.47 -14.76
CA THR A 123 -6.00 11.81 -14.98
C THR A 123 -5.01 12.94 -14.77
N GLY A 124 -3.77 12.64 -14.35
CA GLY A 124 -2.74 13.64 -14.03
C GLY A 124 -3.08 14.51 -12.83
N ARG A 125 -4.12 14.15 -12.07
CA ARG A 125 -4.56 14.87 -10.87
C ARG A 125 -4.01 14.12 -9.66
N GLU A 126 -2.91 14.59 -9.08
CA GLU A 126 -2.46 14.07 -7.79
C GLU A 126 -3.61 14.23 -6.78
N VAL A 127 -4.23 13.13 -6.40
CA VAL A 127 -5.20 13.11 -5.31
C VAL A 127 -4.35 13.16 -4.04
N ALA A 128 -4.07 14.39 -3.59
CA ALA A 128 -3.44 14.62 -2.29
C ALA A 128 -4.24 13.85 -1.24
N SER A 129 -3.58 12.90 -0.57
CA SER A 129 -4.20 12.07 0.45
C SER A 129 -4.43 12.92 1.70
N PRO A 130 -5.67 13.16 2.15
CA PRO A 130 -5.90 13.61 3.52
C PRO A 130 -5.63 12.48 4.55
N TYR A 131 -5.32 11.27 4.09
CA TYR A 131 -5.15 10.05 4.89
C TYR A 131 -3.73 9.50 4.97
N SER A 132 -2.72 10.17 4.39
CA SER A 132 -1.35 9.92 4.83
C SER A 132 -1.23 10.52 6.21
N GLU A 133 -1.38 9.68 7.23
CA GLU A 133 -0.88 9.98 8.58
C GLU A 133 0.46 10.68 8.44
N ARG A 134 0.55 11.85 9.09
CA ARG A 134 1.77 12.64 9.23
C ARG A 134 2.97 11.72 9.46
N THR A 135 3.71 11.43 8.41
CA THR A 135 5.15 11.32 8.50
C THR A 135 5.66 12.72 8.20
N PRO A 136 6.21 13.45 9.18
CA PRO A 136 6.90 14.69 8.88
C PRO A 136 8.05 14.34 7.95
N VAL A 137 7.92 14.74 6.70
CA VAL A 137 8.96 14.72 5.69
C VAL A 137 10.01 15.73 6.15
N SER A 138 10.95 15.29 6.98
CA SER A 138 12.21 16.01 7.22
C SER A 138 13.03 15.92 5.95
N PHE A 139 12.75 16.81 5.01
CA PHE A 139 13.70 17.19 3.96
C PHE A 139 13.82 18.71 3.96
N ARG A 140 14.74 19.21 4.81
CA ARG A 140 15.51 20.41 4.50
C ARG A 140 16.92 19.94 4.13
N ASN A 141 17.11 19.58 2.87
CA ASN A 141 18.43 19.72 2.26
C ASN A 141 18.41 21.05 1.53
N ALA A 142 18.96 22.07 2.17
CA ALA A 142 19.39 23.28 1.50
C ALA A 142 20.75 22.99 0.85
N PRO A 143 20.97 23.33 -0.43
CA PRO A 143 22.30 23.36 -0.99
C PRO A 143 22.93 24.73 -0.68
N GLU A 144 23.81 24.81 0.31
CA GLU A 144 24.64 26.00 0.49
C GLU A 144 25.94 25.84 -0.29
N THR A 145 25.94 26.49 -1.44
CA THR A 145 27.12 27.01 -2.12
C THR A 145 27.64 28.21 -1.34
N THR A 146 28.86 28.13 -0.80
CA THR A 146 29.73 29.31 -0.64
C THR A 146 31.19 28.89 -0.78
N ALA A 147 31.89 29.61 -1.66
CA ALA A 147 33.32 29.56 -1.89
C ALA A 147 34.12 30.26 -0.78
N SER A 148 35.38 29.84 -0.58
CA SER A 148 36.59 30.64 -0.28
C SER A 148 37.71 29.65 0.05
N GLU A 149 38.67 29.46 -0.86
CA GLU A 149 40.02 30.07 -0.86
C GLU A 149 41.07 29.28 -0.07
N ALA A 150 42.07 28.80 -0.80
CA ALA A 150 43.35 28.28 -0.29
C ALA A 150 44.28 29.45 0.09
N PRO A 151 45.44 29.27 0.79
CA PRO A 151 46.60 28.57 0.21
C PRO A 151 47.55 27.79 1.18
N MET A 152 48.23 26.80 0.59
CA MET A 152 49.61 26.27 0.74
C MET A 152 50.35 26.27 2.10
N ASP A 153 50.93 25.11 2.51
CA ASP A 153 52.39 24.93 2.69
C ASP A 153 52.78 23.43 2.87
N ALA A 154 54.04 23.08 2.60
CA ALA A 154 54.55 21.75 2.23
C ALA A 154 55.11 20.85 3.37
N GLY A 155 55.05 19.52 3.17
CA GLY A 155 55.97 18.52 3.74
C GLY A 155 55.39 17.10 3.99
N PRO A 156 56.01 16.00 3.48
CA PRO A 156 55.85 14.63 3.99
C PRO A 156 57.16 14.11 4.62
N PRO A 157 57.29 12.86 5.12
CA PRO A 157 56.38 11.99 5.89
C PRO A 157 57.05 11.51 7.21
N THR A 158 56.30 11.34 8.30
CA THR A 158 56.80 10.57 9.47
C THR A 158 55.69 9.71 10.06
N MET A 159 55.76 8.41 9.75
CA MET A 159 55.13 7.38 10.59
C MET A 159 56.03 7.15 11.81
N PRO A 160 55.43 6.88 12.99
CA PRO A 160 55.78 5.62 13.61
C PRO A 160 54.55 4.80 13.98
N ALA A 161 54.75 3.49 13.85
CA ALA A 161 53.82 2.42 14.17
C ALA A 161 53.15 2.60 15.54
N ARG A 162 51.84 2.34 15.60
CA ARG A 162 51.20 1.95 16.85
C ARG A 162 50.02 1.01 16.61
N GLY A 163 50.24 -0.23 17.01
CA GLY A 163 49.27 -1.05 17.74
C GLY A 163 47.94 -1.35 17.05
N LEU A 164 47.80 -2.60 16.61
CA LEU A 164 46.56 -3.33 16.67
C LEU A 164 45.84 -3.09 18.00
N GLU A 165 44.91 -2.15 18.07
CA GLU A 165 43.85 -2.18 19.05
C GLU A 165 42.51 -1.99 18.33
N ARG A 166 41.83 -3.13 18.15
CA ARG A 166 40.39 -3.22 17.92
C ARG A 166 39.71 -2.40 19.01
N ARG A 167 39.43 -1.13 18.74
CA ARG A 167 38.50 -0.37 19.55
C ARG A 167 37.12 -0.91 19.25
N SER A 168 36.67 -1.79 20.14
CA SER A 168 35.32 -2.31 20.25
C SER A 168 34.32 -1.24 19.85
N GLN A 169 33.60 -1.50 18.75
CA GLN A 169 32.33 -0.83 18.47
C GLN A 169 31.43 -1.10 19.66
N GLU A 170 31.27 -0.08 20.50
CA GLU A 170 30.21 -0.04 21.49
C GLU A 170 28.88 -0.10 20.72
N PRO A 171 28.03 -1.13 20.95
CA PRO A 171 26.82 -1.31 20.17
C PRO A 171 25.86 -0.16 20.45
N ALA A 172 25.36 0.46 19.37
CA ALA A 172 24.22 1.37 19.45
C ALA A 172 23.10 0.72 20.26
N PRO A 173 22.38 1.47 21.12
CA PRO A 173 21.31 0.92 21.93
C PRO A 173 20.32 0.21 21.01
N VAL A 174 20.24 -1.10 21.18
CA VAL A 174 19.27 -1.96 20.50
C VAL A 174 17.92 -1.44 20.96
N SER A 175 17.35 -0.51 20.20
CA SER A 175 15.92 -0.31 20.16
C SER A 175 15.38 -1.70 19.87
N ALA A 176 14.85 -2.34 20.90
CA ALA A 176 14.30 -3.68 20.81
C ALA A 176 13.26 -3.63 19.69
N ARG A 177 13.69 -4.06 18.50
CA ARG A 177 12.77 -4.41 17.43
C ARG A 177 11.91 -5.46 18.09
N PHE A 178 10.67 -5.11 18.34
CA PHE A 178 9.61 -6.06 18.64
C PHE A 178 9.38 -6.87 17.35
N THR A 179 10.38 -7.63 16.91
CA THR A 179 10.18 -8.74 16.00
C THR A 179 9.61 -9.83 16.88
N LEU A 180 8.27 -9.88 16.91
CA LEU A 180 7.59 -11.12 17.26
C LEU A 180 8.29 -12.22 16.45
N PRO A 181 8.79 -13.29 17.08
CA PRO A 181 9.25 -14.45 16.33
C PRO A 181 8.01 -14.97 15.60
N VAL A 182 7.90 -14.64 14.31
CA VAL A 182 7.00 -15.37 13.42
C VAL A 182 7.56 -16.78 13.46
N VAL A 183 6.90 -17.64 14.21
CA VAL A 183 7.20 -19.08 14.20
C VAL A 183 6.86 -19.53 12.79
N GLU A 184 7.85 -19.47 11.90
CA GLU A 184 7.74 -19.99 10.54
C GLU A 184 7.48 -21.48 10.69
N THR A 185 6.23 -21.88 10.42
CA THR A 185 5.86 -23.28 10.50
C THR A 185 6.54 -24.03 9.35
N GLU A 186 6.79 -25.33 9.51
CA GLU A 186 7.35 -26.14 8.41
C GLU A 186 6.45 -26.08 7.15
N GLU A 187 5.15 -25.80 7.34
CA GLU A 187 4.18 -25.51 6.29
C GLU A 187 4.46 -24.19 5.56
N ASP A 188 4.89 -23.12 6.24
CA ASP A 188 5.33 -21.87 5.59
C ASP A 188 6.53 -22.10 4.68
N ARG A 189 7.50 -22.92 5.13
CA ARG A 189 8.70 -23.21 4.37
C ARG A 189 8.37 -24.01 3.11
N ARG A 190 7.58 -25.09 3.27
CA ARG A 190 7.10 -25.91 2.15
C ARG A 190 6.27 -25.10 1.16
N TYR A 191 5.41 -24.22 1.67
CA TYR A 191 4.64 -23.31 0.82
C TYR A 191 5.54 -22.38 0.02
N ARG A 192 6.53 -21.72 0.64
CA ARG A 192 7.47 -20.85 -0.09
C ARG A 192 8.29 -21.61 -1.13
N GLU A 193 8.74 -22.82 -0.80
CA GLU A 193 9.47 -23.68 -1.73
C GLU A 193 8.60 -24.07 -2.93
N ALA A 194 7.34 -24.46 -2.70
CA ALA A 194 6.39 -24.78 -3.77
C ALA A 194 6.03 -23.55 -4.62
N PHE A 195 5.79 -22.40 -3.97
CA PHE A 195 5.41 -21.16 -4.64
C PHE A 195 6.54 -20.61 -5.51
N SER A 196 7.78 -20.65 -5.00
CA SER A 196 8.97 -20.25 -5.77
C SER A 196 9.22 -21.18 -6.95
N ARG A 197 8.99 -22.49 -6.79
CA ARG A 197 9.07 -23.48 -7.88
C ARG A 197 8.04 -23.20 -8.97
N GLY A 198 6.77 -22.97 -8.60
CA GLY A 198 5.71 -22.62 -9.56
C GLY A 198 6.01 -21.33 -10.31
N THR A 199 6.54 -20.32 -9.60
CA THR A 199 6.94 -19.05 -10.21
C THR A 199 8.10 -19.23 -11.19
N ALA A 200 9.10 -20.03 -10.83
CA ALA A 200 10.23 -20.33 -11.71
C ALA A 200 9.79 -21.09 -12.98
N ALA A 201 8.90 -22.08 -12.84
CA ALA A 201 8.33 -22.82 -13.97
C ALA A 201 7.49 -21.91 -14.88
N PHE A 202 6.72 -20.99 -14.30
CA PHE A 202 5.93 -20.00 -15.03
C PHE A 202 6.81 -19.06 -15.86
N VAL A 203 7.89 -18.52 -15.27
CA VAL A 203 8.87 -17.67 -15.98
C VAL A 203 9.58 -18.44 -17.09
N GLN A 204 9.83 -19.74 -16.90
CA GLN A 204 10.40 -20.62 -17.92
C GLN A 204 9.40 -21.07 -18.99
N ARG A 205 8.15 -20.57 -18.97
CA ARG A 205 7.05 -20.95 -19.86
C ARG A 205 6.68 -22.43 -19.80
N ARG A 206 7.07 -23.11 -18.72
CA ARG A 206 6.69 -24.51 -18.44
C ARG A 206 5.36 -24.51 -17.71
N PHE A 207 4.31 -24.10 -18.41
CA PHE A 207 3.01 -23.82 -17.78
C PHE A 207 2.37 -25.05 -17.14
N ALA A 208 2.59 -26.26 -17.67
CA ALA A 208 2.12 -27.50 -17.04
C ALA A 208 2.74 -27.72 -15.64
N GLU A 209 4.06 -27.60 -15.51
CA GLU A 209 4.77 -27.74 -14.24
C GLU A 209 4.43 -26.59 -13.27
N ALA A 210 4.16 -25.39 -13.79
CA ALA A 210 3.73 -24.26 -12.98
C ALA A 210 2.35 -24.49 -12.36
N VAL A 211 1.39 -25.02 -13.13
CA VAL A 211 0.04 -25.35 -12.63
C VAL A 211 0.11 -26.38 -11.52
N GLU A 212 0.87 -27.47 -11.69
CA GLU A 212 1.04 -28.49 -10.64
C GLU A 212 1.63 -27.92 -9.34
N ALA A 213 2.64 -27.06 -9.46
CA ALA A 213 3.26 -26.42 -8.29
C ALA A 213 2.31 -25.46 -7.55
N PHE A 214 1.50 -24.68 -8.29
CA PHE A 214 0.51 -23.78 -7.67
C PHE A 214 -0.71 -24.53 -7.14
N GLU A 215 -1.09 -25.66 -7.71
CA GLU A 215 -2.12 -26.55 -7.17
C GLU A 215 -1.67 -27.14 -5.82
N ALA A 216 -0.40 -27.53 -5.71
CA ALA A 216 0.17 -27.95 -4.42
C ALA A 216 0.12 -26.82 -3.38
N CYS A 217 0.39 -25.57 -3.76
CA CYS A 217 0.22 -24.41 -2.87
C CYS A 217 -1.25 -24.23 -2.43
N ALA A 218 -2.21 -24.41 -3.34
CA ALA A 218 -3.64 -24.29 -3.03
C ALA A 218 -4.15 -25.42 -2.12
N GLN A 219 -3.56 -26.61 -2.21
CA GLN A 219 -3.85 -27.73 -1.28
C GLN A 219 -3.29 -27.48 0.12
N MET A 220 -2.10 -26.87 0.23
CA MET A 220 -1.49 -26.52 1.51
C MET A 220 -2.21 -25.35 2.19
N ARG A 221 -2.69 -24.38 1.41
CA ARG A 221 -3.42 -23.20 1.91
C ARG A 221 -4.70 -22.96 1.11
N PRO A 222 -5.79 -23.68 1.43
CA PRO A 222 -7.08 -23.39 0.84
C PRO A 222 -7.53 -21.98 1.26
N GLY A 223 -7.64 -21.07 0.30
CA GLY A 223 -7.95 -19.65 0.53
C GLY A 223 -6.78 -18.69 0.32
N ASP A 224 -5.60 -19.20 -0.04
CA ASP A 224 -4.49 -18.33 -0.46
C ASP A 224 -4.73 -17.72 -1.84
N ASN A 225 -5.05 -16.43 -1.83
CA ASN A 225 -5.34 -15.67 -3.04
C ASN A 225 -4.12 -15.54 -3.97
N ALA A 226 -2.89 -15.51 -3.43
CA ALA A 226 -1.69 -15.37 -4.25
C ALA A 226 -1.45 -16.61 -5.12
N ALA A 227 -1.57 -17.81 -4.51
CA ALA A 227 -1.47 -19.07 -5.24
C ALA A 227 -2.62 -19.25 -6.25
N ALA A 228 -3.84 -18.88 -5.88
CA ALA A 228 -5.01 -19.00 -6.75
C ALA A 228 -4.94 -18.10 -8.00
N VAL A 229 -4.38 -16.89 -7.88
CA VAL A 229 -4.15 -16.01 -9.04
C VAL A 229 -3.09 -16.59 -9.97
N MET A 230 -1.95 -17.03 -9.41
CA MET A 230 -0.87 -17.60 -10.21
C MET A 230 -1.28 -18.90 -10.92
N LEU A 231 -2.10 -19.72 -10.27
CA LEU A 231 -2.70 -20.93 -10.85
C LEU A 231 -3.59 -20.60 -12.05
N ARG A 232 -4.51 -19.63 -11.91
CA ARG A 232 -5.38 -19.18 -13.01
C ARG A 232 -4.58 -18.62 -14.18
N ARG A 233 -3.51 -17.86 -13.90
CA ARG A 233 -2.60 -17.32 -14.92
C ARG A 233 -1.87 -18.44 -15.67
N ALA A 234 -1.27 -19.37 -14.94
CA ALA A 234 -0.58 -20.53 -15.50
C ALA A 234 -1.50 -21.43 -16.35
N GLN A 235 -2.74 -21.65 -15.91
CA GLN A 235 -3.75 -22.39 -16.69
C GLN A 235 -4.09 -21.68 -17.99
N ARG A 236 -4.35 -20.37 -17.93
CA ARG A 236 -4.65 -19.56 -19.11
C ARG A 236 -3.52 -19.57 -20.13
N ASP A 237 -2.28 -19.37 -19.68
CA ASP A 237 -1.11 -19.37 -20.57
C ASP A 237 -0.79 -20.77 -21.13
N ARG A 238 -1.10 -21.84 -20.38
CA ARG A 238 -1.04 -23.22 -20.89
C ARG A 238 -2.03 -23.43 -22.04
N ASP A 239 -3.27 -22.98 -21.85
CA ASP A 239 -4.35 -23.19 -22.83
C ASP A 239 -4.19 -22.28 -24.06
N LEU A 240 -3.50 -21.14 -23.95
CA LEU A 240 -3.13 -20.26 -25.06
C LEU A 240 -1.85 -20.68 -25.80
N GLY A 241 -0.98 -21.43 -25.14
CA GLY A 241 0.32 -21.88 -25.66
C GLY A 241 0.34 -23.32 -26.17
N GLY A 242 -0.78 -24.03 -26.11
CA GLY A 242 -0.99 -25.40 -26.61
C GLY A 242 -1.48 -25.47 -28.05
#